data_AF-A0A8S3AG65-F1
#
_entry.id   AF-A0A8S3AG65-F1
#
_cell.length_a   1.000
_cell.length_b   1.000
_cell.length_c   1.000
_cell.angle_alpha   90.00
_cell.angle_beta   90.00
_cell.angle_gamma   90.00
#
_symmetry.space_group_name_H-M   'P 1'
#
loop_
_entity.id
_entity.type
_entity.pdbx_description
1 polymer ?
#
loop_
_entity_poly.entity_id
_entity_poly.type
_entity_poly.pdbx_seq_one_letter_code
_entity_poly.pdbx_strand_id
1 'polypeptide(L)' 'LAAGFDKNGEAIDGLGKFGFGFIEIGTITPQPQPGNEKPRVFRLTEDRAVINR' A
#
# COMPACT_ATOMS: atom_id res chain seq x y z
N LEU A 1 5.53 8.44 -2.81
CA LEU A 1 4.51 7.36 -2.81
C LEU A 1 4.07 7.16 -1.37
N ALA A 2 2.76 7.20 -1.09
CA ALA A 2 2.23 7.16 0.27
C ALA A 2 2.30 5.76 0.90
N ALA A 3 2.26 5.73 2.24
CA ALA A 3 2.17 4.50 3.03
C ALA A 3 0.99 3.62 2.61
N GLY A 4 1.10 2.33 2.91
CA GLY A 4 0.10 1.31 2.61
C GLY A 4 0.22 0.71 1.22
N PHE A 5 1.01 1.32 0.32
CA PHE A 5 1.29 0.77 -1.01
C PHE A 5 2.30 -0.38 -0.95
N ASP A 6 3.49 -0.14 -0.39
CA ASP A 6 4.50 -1.17 -0.13
C ASP A 6 4.66 -1.36 1.38
N LYS A 7 3.85 -2.25 1.95
CA LYS A 7 3.82 -2.48 3.40
C LYS A 7 5.09 -3.13 3.94
N ASN A 8 5.74 -3.96 3.13
CA ASN A 8 6.86 -4.80 3.55
C ASN A 8 8.21 -4.34 2.99
N GLY A 9 8.24 -3.28 2.16
CA GLY A 9 9.46 -2.79 1.53
C GLY A 9 10.00 -3.70 0.44
N GLU A 10 9.14 -4.49 -0.21
CA GLU A 10 9.53 -5.52 -1.17
C GLU A 10 9.91 -4.94 -2.54
N ALA A 11 9.45 -3.72 -2.85
CA ALA A 11 9.53 -3.16 -4.19
C ALA A 11 10.25 -1.80 -4.25
N ILE A 12 10.97 -1.40 -3.20
CA ILE A 12 11.58 -0.06 -3.07
C ILE A 12 12.44 0.31 -4.29
N ASP A 13 13.36 -0.56 -4.72
CA ASP A 13 14.27 -0.28 -5.85
C ASP A 13 13.53 -0.12 -7.19
N GLY A 14 12.47 -0.90 -7.39
CA GLY A 14 11.62 -0.79 -8.57
C GLY A 14 10.78 0.49 -8.53
N LEU A 15 10.19 0.78 -7.37
CA LEU A 15 9.35 1.94 -7.17
C LEU A 15 10.13 3.26 -7.29
N GLY A 16 11.38 3.28 -6.81
CA GLY A 16 12.26 4.45 -6.91
C GLY A 16 12.56 4.88 -8.35
N LYS A 17 12.48 3.95 -9.31
CA LYS A 17 12.73 4.23 -10.73
C LYS A 17 11.56 4.93 -11.43
N PHE A 18 10.37 5.01 -10.81
CA PHE A 18 9.21 5.70 -11.40
C PHE A 18 9.20 7.22 -11.17
N GLY A 19 10.25 7.80 -10.58
CA GLY A 19 10.39 9.25 -10.45
C GLY A 19 9.71 9.87 -9.23
N PHE A 20 9.33 9.06 -8.22
CA PHE A 20 8.89 9.61 -6.94
C PHE A 20 10.06 10.24 -6.18
N GLY A 21 9.87 11.44 -5.63
CA GLY A 21 10.90 12.10 -4.80
C GLY A 21 11.16 11.41 -3.46
N PHE A 22 10.18 10.65 -2.95
CA PHE A 22 10.34 9.76 -1.78
C PHE A 22 9.28 8.65 -1.80
N ILE A 23 9.51 7.58 -1.03
CA ILE A 23 8.59 6.45 -0.83
C ILE A 23 8.42 6.24 0.67
N GLU A 24 7.18 6.17 1.13
CA GLU A 24 6.83 5.85 2.51
C GLU A 24 6.36 4.40 2.59
N ILE A 25 7.15 3.53 3.22
CA ILE A 25 6.82 2.11 3.40
C ILE A 25 5.92 1.89 4.62
N GLY A 26 5.36 0.69 4.74
CA GLY A 26 4.52 0.31 5.88
C GLY A 26 3.03 0.56 5.61
N THR A 27 2.18 0.68 6.62
CA THR A 27 2.49 0.72 8.06
C THR A 27 2.92 -0.64 8.59
N ILE A 28 4.03 -0.67 9.32
CA ILE A 28 4.51 -1.85 10.03
C ILE A 28 3.95 -1.87 11.45
N THR A 29 3.82 -3.06 12.01
CA THR A 29 3.51 -3.28 13.42
C THR A 29 4.61 -4.14 14.04
N PRO A 30 4.92 -4.02 15.35
CA PRO A 30 6.01 -4.78 15.96
C PRO A 30 5.86 -6.29 15.85
N GLN A 31 4.61 -6.77 15.72
CA GLN A 31 4.27 -8.17 15.51
C GLN A 31 3.58 -8.36 14.15
N PRO A 32 3.71 -9.52 13.49
CA PRO A 32 3.01 -9.82 12.25
C PRO A 32 1.49 -9.82 12.43
N GLN A 33 0.76 -9.26 11.46
CA GLN A 33 -0.71 -9.23 11.46
C GLN A 33 -1.27 -9.70 10.10
N PRO A 34 -2.23 -10.66 10.08
CA PRO A 34 -2.83 -11.12 8.83
C PRO A 34 -3.77 -10.09 8.18
N GLY A 35 -4.23 -9.10 8.96
CA GLY A 35 -5.24 -8.12 8.56
C GLY A 35 -6.65 -8.71 8.47
N ASN A 36 -7.62 -7.91 8.01
CA ASN A 36 -9.03 -8.31 7.89
C ASN A 36 -9.25 -9.42 6.85
N GLU A 37 -10.31 -10.21 6.95
CA GLU A 37 -10.60 -11.23 5.93
C GLU A 37 -10.84 -10.61 4.54
N LYS A 38 -10.47 -11.34 3.48
CA LYS A 38 -10.70 -10.90 2.09
C LYS A 38 -12.17 -11.18 1.70
N PRO A 39 -12.82 -10.32 0.87
CA PRO A 39 -12.31 -9.13 0.21
C PRO A 39 -12.31 -7.88 1.11
N ARG A 40 -11.25 -7.06 0.98
CA ARG A 40 -10.97 -5.92 1.86
C ARG A 40 -10.45 -4.66 1.18
N VAL A 41 -10.34 -4.67 -0.14
CA VAL A 41 -10.00 -3.49 -0.97
C VAL A 41 -10.95 -3.49 -2.16
N PHE A 42 -11.65 -2.39 -2.34
CA PHE A 42 -12.69 -2.22 -3.36
C PHE A 42 -12.39 -0.97 -4.17
N ARG A 43 -12.44 -1.07 -5.50
CA ARG A 43 -12.26 0.06 -6.41
C ARG A 43 -13.61 0.52 -6.94
N LEU A 44 -13.86 1.82 -6.86
CA LEU A 44 -15.02 2.50 -7.43
C LEU A 44 -14.51 3.29 -8.64
N THR A 45 -14.49 2.66 -9.80
CA THR A 45 -13.79 3.19 -10.98
C THR A 45 -14.41 4.48 -11.50
N GLU A 46 -15.74 4.59 -11.48
CA GLU A 46 -16.47 5.79 -11.93
C GLU A 46 -16.09 7.02 -11.10
N ASP A 47 -15.99 6.84 -9.78
CA ASP A 47 -15.61 7.89 -8.83
C ASP A 47 -14.09 8.10 -8.71
N ARG A 48 -13.28 7.26 -9.40
CA ARG A 48 -11.83 7.17 -9.23
C ARG A 48 -11.42 7.00 -7.76
N ALA A 49 -12.18 6.20 -7.02
CA ALA A 49 -12.01 6.02 -5.58
C ALA A 49 -11.64 4.59 -5.19
N VAL A 50 -11.12 4.45 -3.96
CA VAL A 50 -10.79 3.16 -3.33
C VAL A 50 -11.31 3.17 -1.90
N ILE A 51 -11.96 2.09 -1.49
CA ILE A 51 -12.36 1.82 -0.11
C ILE A 51 -11.61 0.58 0.38
N ASN A 52 -10.94 0.68 1.52
CA ASN A 52 -10.22 -0.44 2.15
C ASN A 52 -10.58 -0.57 3.63
N ARG A 53 -10.51 -1.80 4.14
CA ARG A 53 -10.66 -2.14 5.55
C ARG A 53 -9.57 -3.08 5.99
#